data_AF-A0A182YSS9-F1
#
_entry.id   AF-A0A182YSS9-F1
#
_cell.length_a   1.000
_cell.length_b   1.000
_cell.length_c   1.000
_cell.angle_alpha   90.00
_cell.angle_beta   90.00
_cell.angle_gamma   90.00
#
_symmetry.space_group_name_H-M   'P 1'
#
loop_
_entity.id
_entity.type
_entity.pdbx_description
1 polymer ?
#
loop_
_entity_poly.entity_id
_entity_poly.type
_entity_poly.pdbx_seq_one_letter_code
_entity_poly.pdbx_strand_id
1 'polypeptide(L)'
;MYIGPLNYNPRLQVQDFLALELVKGLPVLLLDYGSGTTRIEHRHRFPQGKPFTVEIVLQPQTIEMIVDNCKLSTCMSLDAPKGPNRFLNVNAPLQLGGAAVNLDYLGSLFNWTYVPQDKGFSGCIRNLTINERTYDLGLPSLAKNADPGCQRSVAVAVSFGIDSYFLIAIIACIVLLLILLLAFVVHKKHKDEWYDKDIHVLHGTVIDYEVEGGGESAGIYSLETLLKNLGFGDATRYVQTNHLDVSVVLLNSKNACDHDSRAYPIDDVRHYAYEGDDVSYQSLSSLTTDSDGSNLKLSHLPHFHLLADIYSEESSDPDEWFRAS
;
A
#
# COMPACT_ATOMS: atom_id res chain seq x y z
N MET A 1 16.27 20.93 -27.12
CA MET A 1 16.88 22.27 -27.15
C MET A 1 16.04 23.14 -28.06
N TYR A 2 15.79 24.40 -27.68
CA TYR A 2 15.03 25.36 -28.47
C TYR A 2 15.61 26.77 -28.31
N ILE A 3 15.71 27.51 -29.41
CA ILE A 3 15.94 28.96 -29.42
C ILE A 3 15.14 29.55 -30.58
N GLY A 4 14.31 30.55 -30.30
CA GLY A 4 13.26 31.04 -31.20
C GLY A 4 12.30 31.98 -30.46
N PRO A 5 11.21 32.45 -31.08
CA PRO A 5 10.25 33.33 -30.41
C PRO A 5 9.63 32.67 -29.16
N LEU A 6 9.43 33.46 -28.12
CA LEU A 6 8.69 33.06 -26.90
C LEU A 6 7.22 33.50 -26.94
N ASN A 7 6.93 34.55 -27.71
CA ASN A 7 5.61 35.14 -27.86
C ASN A 7 5.39 35.51 -29.31
N TYR A 8 4.16 35.35 -29.80
CA TYR A 8 3.76 35.85 -31.10
C TYR A 8 3.52 37.37 -31.06
N ASN A 9 4.01 38.10 -32.06
CA ASN A 9 3.75 39.53 -32.21
C ASN A 9 3.54 39.85 -33.70
N PRO A 10 2.31 40.20 -34.15
CA PRO A 10 2.02 40.44 -35.57
C PRO A 10 2.73 41.67 -36.17
N ARG A 11 3.39 42.50 -35.34
CA ARG A 11 4.22 43.63 -35.79
C ARG A 11 5.70 43.26 -36.00
N LEU A 12 6.13 42.05 -35.59
CA LEU A 12 7.51 41.57 -35.71
C LEU A 12 7.50 40.22 -36.43
N GLN A 13 7.85 40.22 -37.73
CA GLN A 13 7.86 39.02 -38.58
C GLN A 13 9.06 38.08 -38.31
N VAL A 14 9.64 38.16 -37.10
CA VAL A 14 10.78 37.34 -36.68
C VAL A 14 10.25 36.03 -36.12
N GLN A 15 10.13 35.04 -37.00
CA GLN A 15 9.60 33.70 -36.72
C GLN A 15 10.68 32.61 -36.73
N ASP A 16 11.93 33.01 -36.94
CA ASP A 16 13.11 32.15 -37.02
C ASP A 16 13.31 31.34 -35.74
N PHE A 17 13.68 30.07 -35.89
CA PHE A 17 13.99 29.22 -34.74
C PHE A 17 14.96 28.08 -35.10
N LEU A 18 15.65 27.57 -34.09
CA LEU A 18 16.48 26.38 -34.11
C LEU A 18 16.04 25.46 -32.96
N ALA A 19 15.73 24.20 -33.28
CA ALA A 19 15.40 23.18 -32.29
C ALA A 19 16.12 21.87 -32.57
N LEU A 20 16.62 21.22 -31.51
CA LEU A 20 17.13 19.85 -31.54
C LEU A 20 16.27 19.01 -30.58
N GLU A 21 15.60 18.01 -31.14
CA GLU A 21 14.69 17.09 -30.44
C GLU A 21 15.12 15.61 -30.63
N LEU A 22 14.49 14.69 -29.89
CA LEU A 22 14.77 13.26 -29.95
C LEU A 22 13.51 12.47 -30.30
N VAL A 23 13.39 12.08 -31.56
CA VAL A 23 12.24 11.34 -32.10
C VAL A 23 12.54 9.85 -32.04
N LYS A 24 11.87 9.12 -31.14
CA LYS A 24 12.07 7.66 -30.94
C LYS A 24 13.53 7.26 -30.64
N GLY A 25 14.35 8.21 -30.16
CA GLY A 25 15.79 8.05 -29.90
C GLY A 25 16.72 8.42 -31.07
N LEU A 26 16.19 8.93 -32.19
CA LEU A 26 16.98 9.55 -33.26
C LEU A 26 17.04 11.07 -33.01
N PRO A 27 18.21 11.73 -33.07
CA PRO A 27 18.26 13.18 -33.02
C PRO A 27 17.68 13.77 -34.31
N VAL A 28 16.82 14.77 -34.17
CA VAL A 28 16.19 15.49 -35.28
C VAL A 28 16.41 16.99 -35.08
N LEU A 29 16.95 17.62 -36.11
CA LEU A 29 17.23 19.05 -36.17
C LEU A 29 16.13 19.75 -36.97
N LEU A 30 15.55 20.80 -36.40
CA LEU A 30 14.59 21.70 -37.04
C LEU A 30 15.20 23.10 -37.08
N LEU A 31 15.15 23.74 -38.24
CA LEU A 31 15.67 25.10 -38.44
C LEU A 31 14.80 25.86 -39.43
N ASP A 32 14.37 27.05 -39.03
CA ASP A 32 13.65 28.00 -39.89
C ASP A 32 14.39 29.35 -39.86
N TYR A 33 14.75 29.88 -41.03
CA TYR A 33 15.28 31.24 -41.20
C TYR A 33 14.17 32.22 -41.60
N GLY A 34 12.91 31.93 -41.24
CA GLY A 34 11.73 32.71 -41.58
C GLY A 34 11.13 32.39 -42.96
N SER A 35 11.81 31.61 -43.80
CA SER A 35 11.36 31.18 -45.13
C SER A 35 10.99 29.69 -45.25
N GLY A 36 10.73 29.03 -44.13
CA GLY A 36 10.20 27.67 -44.05
C GLY A 36 11.19 26.68 -43.43
N THR A 37 10.65 25.63 -42.83
CA THR A 37 11.38 24.81 -41.86
C THR A 37 12.13 23.66 -42.54
N THR A 38 13.45 23.67 -42.49
CA THR A 38 14.30 22.51 -42.83
C THR A 38 14.27 21.50 -41.66
N ARG A 39 14.21 20.20 -41.97
CA ARG A 39 14.06 19.12 -40.99
C ARG A 39 15.00 17.97 -41.32
N ILE A 40 16.06 17.82 -40.52
CA ILE A 40 17.10 16.80 -40.72
C ILE A 40 16.90 15.71 -39.66
N GLU A 41 16.51 14.50 -40.09
CA GLU A 41 16.55 13.31 -39.23
C GLU A 41 17.93 12.65 -39.32
N HIS A 42 18.54 12.36 -38.18
CA HIS A 42 19.77 11.58 -38.15
C HIS A 42 19.50 10.07 -38.14
N ARG A 43 20.44 9.29 -38.67
CA ARG A 43 20.34 7.81 -38.74
C ARG A 43 20.89 7.08 -37.51
N HIS A 44 21.89 7.64 -36.82
CA HIS A 44 22.41 7.04 -35.59
C HIS A 44 21.41 7.25 -34.44
N ARG A 45 21.08 6.17 -33.73
CA ARG A 45 20.16 6.18 -32.58
C ARG A 45 20.94 6.31 -31.28
N PHE A 46 20.48 7.16 -30.38
CA PHE A 46 21.08 7.34 -29.05
C PHE A 46 21.28 5.99 -28.33
N PRO A 47 22.51 5.64 -27.92
CA PRO A 47 22.76 4.50 -27.05
C PRO A 47 22.28 4.81 -25.63
N GLN A 48 21.42 3.95 -25.06
CA GLN A 48 20.96 4.14 -23.68
C GLN A 48 22.14 4.08 -22.67
N GLY A 49 22.15 5.02 -21.72
CA GLY A 49 23.11 5.05 -20.61
C GLY A 49 24.56 5.44 -20.96
N LYS A 50 24.90 5.59 -22.25
CA LYS A 50 26.20 6.09 -22.72
C LYS A 50 26.12 7.58 -23.07
N PRO A 51 27.20 8.36 -22.87
CA PRO A 51 27.31 9.67 -23.48
C PRO A 51 27.49 9.54 -25.00
N PHE A 52 27.01 10.57 -25.70
CA PHE A 52 27.15 10.81 -27.13
C PHE A 52 27.55 12.30 -27.29
N THR A 53 27.91 12.75 -28.49
CA THR A 53 27.94 14.19 -28.83
C THR A 53 27.11 14.47 -30.09
N VAL A 54 26.43 15.62 -30.12
CA VAL A 54 25.80 16.17 -31.33
C VAL A 54 26.43 17.53 -31.58
N GLU A 55 27.01 17.70 -32.75
CA GLU A 55 27.56 18.94 -33.26
C GLU A 55 26.65 19.45 -34.39
N ILE A 56 26.39 20.76 -34.42
CA ILE A 56 25.52 21.41 -35.40
C ILE A 56 26.32 22.54 -36.04
N VAL A 57 26.60 22.42 -37.34
CA VAL A 57 27.31 23.43 -38.12
C VAL A 57 26.31 24.12 -39.04
N LEU A 58 26.10 25.41 -38.81
CA LEU A 58 25.21 26.25 -39.62
C LEU A 58 26.04 27.05 -40.63
N GLN A 59 25.95 26.69 -41.90
CA GLN A 59 26.53 27.45 -43.00
C GLN A 59 25.44 28.18 -43.78
N PRO A 60 25.76 29.16 -44.64
CA PRO A 60 24.75 29.83 -45.46
C PRO A 60 24.03 28.88 -46.43
N GLN A 61 24.71 27.85 -46.94
CA GLN A 61 24.17 26.95 -47.98
C GLN A 61 23.85 25.54 -47.46
N THR A 62 24.46 25.12 -46.36
CA THR A 62 24.27 23.79 -45.75
C THR A 62 23.99 23.91 -44.26
N ILE A 63 23.14 23.00 -43.77
CA ILE A 63 22.87 22.78 -42.36
C ILE A 63 23.35 21.36 -42.07
N GLU A 64 24.32 21.21 -41.18
CA GLU A 64 25.01 19.94 -40.94
C GLU A 64 24.87 19.53 -39.48
N MET A 65 24.50 18.26 -39.26
CA MET A 65 24.40 17.62 -37.96
C MET A 65 25.34 16.41 -37.94
N ILE A 66 26.31 16.42 -37.02
CA ILE A 66 27.35 15.40 -36.88
C ILE A 66 27.19 14.74 -35.50
N VAL A 67 27.28 13.42 -35.46
CA VAL A 67 27.19 12.63 -34.20
C VAL A 67 28.53 11.98 -33.87
N ASP A 68 28.90 12.03 -32.59
CA ASP A 68 30.11 11.45 -32.00
C ASP A 68 31.44 11.89 -32.67
N ASN A 69 31.50 13.13 -33.18
CA ASN A 69 32.68 13.73 -33.85
C ASN A 69 33.27 12.81 -34.95
N CYS A 70 32.38 12.19 -35.72
CA CYS A 70 32.78 11.26 -36.76
C CYS A 70 33.14 11.97 -38.07
N LYS A 71 34.00 11.34 -38.88
CA LYS A 71 34.40 11.85 -40.21
C LYS A 71 33.87 10.98 -41.36
N LEU A 72 32.74 10.29 -41.14
CA LEU A 72 32.11 9.39 -42.10
C LEU A 72 30.69 9.85 -42.41
N SER A 73 30.26 9.67 -43.66
CA SER A 73 28.91 9.99 -44.14
C SER A 73 27.78 9.16 -43.49
N THR A 74 28.12 8.15 -42.68
CA THR A 74 27.17 7.31 -41.93
C THR A 74 26.65 7.96 -40.64
N CYS A 75 27.38 8.94 -40.10
CA CYS A 75 27.11 9.62 -38.82
C CYS A 75 27.17 11.17 -38.95
N MET A 76 27.18 11.64 -40.20
CA MET A 76 26.83 13.01 -40.59
C MET A 76 25.44 13.00 -41.24
N SER A 77 24.69 14.10 -41.16
CA SER A 77 23.46 14.33 -41.92
C SER A 77 23.33 15.81 -42.26
N LEU A 78 22.94 16.12 -43.49
CA LEU A 78 22.94 17.47 -44.02
C LEU A 78 21.72 17.73 -44.91
N ASP A 79 21.28 18.99 -44.95
CA ASP A 79 20.22 19.49 -45.82
C ASP A 79 20.44 21.00 -46.10
N ALA A 80 19.71 21.56 -47.07
CA ALA A 80 19.78 22.97 -47.42
C ALA A 80 18.73 23.81 -46.64
N PRO A 81 19.01 25.09 -46.32
CA PRO A 81 18.00 25.99 -45.78
C PRO A 81 16.92 26.32 -46.82
N LYS A 82 15.64 26.12 -46.47
CA LYS A 82 14.52 26.43 -47.37
C LYS A 82 14.38 27.92 -47.65
N GLY A 83 14.04 28.25 -48.89
CA GLY A 83 13.82 29.63 -49.34
C GLY A 83 15.12 30.43 -49.50
N PRO A 84 15.04 31.78 -49.54
CA PRO A 84 16.18 32.65 -49.78
C PRO A 84 16.97 33.05 -48.51
N ASN A 85 16.40 32.89 -47.31
CA ASN A 85 17.02 33.41 -46.07
C ASN A 85 18.18 32.52 -45.59
N ARG A 86 19.16 33.11 -44.90
CA ARG A 86 20.49 32.49 -44.65
C ARG A 86 21.04 32.72 -43.23
N PHE A 87 20.28 33.39 -42.36
CA PHE A 87 20.72 33.84 -41.03
C PHE A 87 19.62 33.56 -40.01
N LEU A 88 20.01 33.19 -38.79
CA LEU A 88 19.11 32.87 -37.67
C LEU A 88 18.84 34.13 -36.82
N ASN A 89 17.68 34.75 -36.98
CA ASN A 89 17.34 35.99 -36.24
C ASN A 89 16.59 35.66 -34.94
N VAL A 90 17.31 35.33 -33.87
CA VAL A 90 16.70 34.93 -32.57
C VAL A 90 17.01 35.93 -31.45
N ASN A 91 15.95 36.37 -30.76
CA ASN A 91 16.00 37.38 -29.68
C ASN A 91 15.70 36.80 -28.28
N ALA A 92 15.77 35.47 -28.12
CA ALA A 92 15.38 34.77 -26.90
C ALA A 92 16.55 34.01 -26.27
N PRO A 93 16.54 33.77 -24.95
CA PRO A 93 17.51 32.88 -24.32
C PRO A 93 17.36 31.44 -24.84
N LEU A 94 18.50 30.76 -24.95
CA LEU A 94 18.57 29.34 -25.27
C LEU A 94 17.88 28.50 -24.18
N GLN A 95 17.05 27.55 -24.60
CA GLN A 95 16.37 26.62 -23.71
C GLN A 95 16.88 25.18 -23.92
N LEU A 96 17.20 24.55 -22.79
CA LEU A 96 17.70 23.18 -22.67
C LEU A 96 16.69 22.37 -21.85
N GLY A 97 16.65 21.06 -22.02
CA GLY A 97 15.69 20.19 -21.33
C GLY A 97 14.22 20.32 -21.78
N GLY A 98 13.82 21.40 -22.46
CA GLY A 98 12.47 21.60 -22.98
C GLY A 98 12.28 23.01 -23.55
N ALA A 99 11.03 23.49 -23.57
CA ALA A 99 10.67 24.89 -23.81
C ALA A 99 9.82 25.41 -22.63
N ALA A 100 9.85 26.73 -22.41
CA ALA A 100 9.03 27.42 -21.40
C ALA A 100 7.66 27.88 -21.94
N VAL A 101 7.36 27.59 -23.21
CA VAL A 101 6.23 28.09 -23.99
C VAL A 101 5.69 26.97 -24.87
N ASN A 102 4.37 26.84 -25.00
CA ASN A 102 3.77 25.77 -25.80
C ASN A 102 4.07 25.98 -27.29
N LEU A 103 4.91 25.11 -27.85
CA LEU A 103 5.39 25.24 -29.23
C LEU A 103 4.29 24.96 -30.26
N ASP A 104 3.34 24.07 -29.98
CA ASP A 104 2.20 23.79 -30.87
C ASP A 104 1.35 25.05 -31.15
N TYR A 105 1.03 25.81 -30.09
CA TYR A 105 0.32 27.08 -30.20
C TYR A 105 1.12 28.14 -30.97
N LEU A 106 2.41 28.33 -30.66
CA LEU A 106 3.25 29.28 -31.40
C LEU A 106 3.40 28.88 -32.87
N GLY A 107 3.59 27.60 -33.17
CA GLY A 107 3.67 27.08 -34.54
C GLY A 107 2.39 27.31 -35.34
N SER A 108 1.21 27.25 -34.69
CA SER A 108 -0.07 27.58 -35.32
C SER A 108 -0.23 29.07 -35.66
N LEU A 109 0.38 29.97 -34.87
CA LEU A 109 0.33 31.41 -35.11
C LEU A 109 1.36 31.86 -36.17
N PHE A 110 2.55 31.24 -36.18
CA PHE A 110 3.59 31.50 -37.19
C PHE A 110 3.42 30.68 -38.49
N ASN A 111 2.49 29.72 -38.53
CA ASN A 111 2.30 28.77 -39.64
C ASN A 111 3.58 27.99 -40.00
N TRP A 112 4.34 27.55 -39.00
CA TRP A 112 5.57 26.77 -39.20
C TRP A 112 5.29 25.44 -39.90
N THR A 113 6.11 25.08 -40.90
CA THR A 113 5.91 23.85 -41.68
C THR A 113 6.25 22.57 -40.92
N TYR A 114 7.09 22.67 -39.89
CA TYR A 114 7.32 21.65 -38.87
C TYR A 114 7.44 22.33 -37.51
N VAL A 115 6.68 21.85 -36.53
CA VAL A 115 6.71 22.37 -35.15
C VAL A 115 7.54 21.43 -34.27
N PRO A 116 8.46 21.93 -33.42
CA PRO A 116 9.18 21.08 -32.47
C PRO A 116 8.26 20.58 -31.34
N GLN A 117 8.49 19.38 -30.83
CA GLN A 117 7.66 18.82 -29.75
C GLN A 117 7.76 19.62 -28.45
N ASP A 118 6.61 19.88 -27.82
CA ASP A 118 6.48 20.47 -26.47
C ASP A 118 6.84 19.49 -25.33
N LYS A 119 7.73 18.52 -25.60
CA LYS A 119 8.11 17.45 -24.66
C LYS A 119 9.44 17.75 -23.98
N GLY A 120 9.42 17.67 -22.65
CA GLY A 120 10.64 17.69 -21.84
C GLY A 120 11.55 16.49 -22.13
N PHE A 121 12.86 16.72 -22.05
CA PHE A 121 13.92 15.72 -22.17
C PHE A 121 14.30 15.20 -20.78
N SER A 122 14.04 13.91 -20.53
CA SER A 122 14.59 13.20 -19.37
C SER A 122 15.98 12.66 -19.72
N GLY A 123 17.02 13.18 -19.06
CA GLY A 123 18.40 12.78 -19.27
C GLY A 123 19.39 13.87 -18.86
N CYS A 124 20.68 13.60 -18.97
CA CYS A 124 21.74 14.55 -18.63
C CYS A 124 22.28 15.29 -19.87
N ILE A 125 22.48 16.60 -19.75
CA ILE A 125 23.20 17.44 -20.71
C ILE A 125 24.45 17.97 -20.02
N ARG A 126 25.60 17.99 -20.72
CA ARG A 126 26.88 18.50 -20.20
C ARG A 126 27.73 19.05 -21.35
N ASN A 127 28.72 19.87 -21.03
CA ASN A 127 29.70 20.41 -21.99
C ASN A 127 29.04 21.13 -23.18
N LEU A 128 28.04 21.98 -22.93
CA LEU A 128 27.45 22.80 -24.01
C LEU A 128 28.46 23.85 -24.47
N THR A 129 28.85 23.79 -25.74
CA THR A 129 29.66 24.79 -26.43
C THR A 129 28.86 25.42 -27.58
N ILE A 130 28.96 26.75 -27.73
CA ILE A 130 28.39 27.50 -28.86
C ILE A 130 29.42 28.55 -29.28
N ASN A 131 29.82 28.54 -30.55
CA ASN A 131 30.81 29.47 -31.12
C ASN A 131 32.09 29.57 -30.26
N GLU A 132 32.73 28.43 -29.98
CA GLU A 132 33.90 28.27 -29.10
C GLU A 132 33.74 28.75 -27.64
N ARG A 133 32.52 28.99 -27.17
CA ARG A 133 32.23 29.37 -25.77
C ARG A 133 31.49 28.25 -25.05
N THR A 134 32.08 27.73 -23.99
CA THR A 134 31.42 26.79 -23.06
C THR A 134 30.45 27.55 -22.17
N TYR A 135 29.24 27.04 -22.01
CA TYR A 135 28.22 27.59 -21.12
C TYR A 135 28.18 26.80 -19.81
N ASP A 136 28.17 27.49 -18.68
CA ASP A 136 27.95 26.87 -17.37
C ASP A 136 26.46 26.47 -17.24
N LEU A 137 26.23 25.18 -17.03
CA LEU A 137 24.88 24.62 -16.84
C LEU A 137 24.51 24.45 -15.36
N GLY A 138 25.44 24.67 -14.43
CA GLY A 138 25.20 24.66 -12.99
C GLY A 138 24.56 25.94 -12.46
N LEU A 139 24.70 27.05 -13.18
CA LEU A 139 24.15 28.37 -12.82
C LEU A 139 23.25 28.96 -13.94
N PRO A 140 22.16 28.28 -14.35
CA PRO A 140 21.25 28.77 -15.37
C PRO A 140 20.43 29.98 -14.86
N SER A 141 20.15 30.94 -15.75
CA SER A 141 19.33 32.12 -15.42
C SER A 141 17.87 31.79 -15.05
N LEU A 142 17.38 30.60 -15.40
CA LEU A 142 16.09 30.05 -15.01
C LEU A 142 16.17 28.51 -15.08
N ALA A 143 15.64 27.83 -14.07
CA ALA A 143 15.56 26.38 -14.01
C ALA A 143 14.16 25.92 -13.59
N LYS A 144 13.70 24.80 -14.16
CA LYS A 144 12.47 24.09 -13.77
C LYS A 144 12.69 22.61 -14.01
N ASN A 145 12.49 21.79 -12.98
CA ASN A 145 12.71 20.34 -13.02
C ASN A 145 14.11 19.93 -13.55
N ALA A 146 15.13 20.75 -13.26
CA ALA A 146 16.51 20.52 -13.65
C ALA A 146 17.38 20.40 -12.38
N ASP A 147 18.28 19.42 -12.38
CA ASP A 147 19.24 19.14 -11.31
C ASP A 147 20.65 19.38 -11.88
N PRO A 148 21.53 20.15 -11.22
CA PRO A 148 22.93 20.31 -11.65
C PRO A 148 23.73 18.99 -11.56
N GLY A 149 23.26 18.00 -10.81
CA GLY A 149 23.85 16.67 -10.67
C GLY A 149 23.27 15.62 -11.63
N CYS A 150 24.12 15.02 -12.45
CA CYS A 150 23.75 13.84 -13.25
C CYS A 150 23.81 12.54 -12.43
N GLN A 151 22.98 12.41 -11.39
CA GLN A 151 22.84 11.13 -10.67
C GLN A 151 21.90 10.18 -11.42
N ARG A 152 22.43 9.00 -11.80
CA ARG A 152 21.68 7.97 -12.55
C ARG A 152 20.41 7.49 -11.84
N SER A 153 20.39 7.50 -10.51
CA SER A 153 19.23 7.21 -9.67
C SER A 153 18.05 8.16 -9.95
N VAL A 154 18.31 9.46 -9.98
CA VAL A 154 17.28 10.51 -10.18
C VAL A 154 16.74 10.49 -11.61
N ALA A 155 17.62 10.35 -12.61
CA ALA A 155 17.21 10.27 -14.01
C ALA A 155 16.32 9.04 -14.30
N VAL A 156 16.53 7.92 -13.59
CA VAL A 156 15.67 6.73 -13.68
C VAL A 156 14.33 6.98 -13.00
N ALA A 157 14.29 7.60 -11.82
CA ALA A 157 13.05 7.94 -11.12
C ALA A 157 12.15 8.91 -11.91
N VAL A 158 12.73 9.84 -12.68
CA VAL A 158 11.96 10.76 -13.57
C VAL A 158 11.59 10.10 -14.91
N SER A 159 12.37 9.11 -15.37
CA SER A 159 12.04 8.32 -16.57
C SER A 159 10.98 7.25 -16.31
N PHE A 160 10.86 6.76 -15.07
CA PHE A 160 9.62 6.24 -14.50
C PHE A 160 8.67 7.41 -14.20
N GLY A 161 8.35 8.19 -15.24
CA GLY A 161 7.20 9.08 -15.22
C GLY A 161 5.99 8.23 -14.82
N ILE A 162 5.29 8.64 -13.76
CA ILE A 162 4.36 7.79 -13.04
C ILE A 162 3.19 7.40 -13.96
N ASP A 163 3.29 6.23 -14.59
CA ASP A 163 2.29 5.72 -15.52
C ASP A 163 0.93 5.68 -14.83
N SER A 164 -0.13 6.06 -15.54
CA SER A 164 -1.50 5.97 -15.02
C SER A 164 -1.83 4.55 -14.57
N TYR A 165 -1.31 3.53 -15.25
CA TYR A 165 -1.38 2.13 -14.86
C TYR A 165 -0.67 1.82 -13.53
N PHE A 166 0.48 2.45 -13.26
CA PHE A 166 1.22 2.26 -12.00
C PHE A 166 0.47 2.90 -10.82
N LEU A 167 -0.14 4.07 -11.01
CA LEU A 167 -1.06 4.66 -10.03
C LEU A 167 -2.29 3.77 -9.78
N ILE A 168 -2.92 3.26 -10.85
CA ILE A 168 -4.06 2.33 -10.74
C ILE A 168 -3.66 1.06 -9.96
N ALA A 169 -2.47 0.50 -10.21
CA ALA A 169 -1.95 -0.66 -9.50
C ALA A 169 -1.69 -0.37 -8.00
N ILE A 170 -1.13 0.79 -7.66
CA ILE A 170 -0.93 1.22 -6.26
C ILE A 170 -2.29 1.40 -5.56
N ILE A 171 -3.24 2.09 -6.20
CA ILE A 171 -4.58 2.32 -5.64
C ILE A 171 -5.32 1.00 -5.44
N ALA A 172 -5.27 0.08 -6.41
CA ALA A 172 -5.85 -1.25 -6.29
C ALA A 172 -5.22 -2.06 -5.14
N CYS A 173 -3.90 -1.98 -4.95
CA CYS A 173 -3.20 -2.61 -3.83
C CYS A 173 -3.65 -2.04 -2.48
N ILE A 174 -3.76 -0.72 -2.35
CA ILE A 174 -4.25 -0.05 -1.14
C ILE A 174 -5.70 -0.47 -0.83
N VAL A 175 -6.58 -0.51 -1.83
CA VAL A 175 -7.97 -0.96 -1.66
C VAL A 175 -8.03 -2.44 -1.23
N LEU A 176 -7.19 -3.31 -1.80
CA LEU A 176 -7.12 -4.72 -1.42
C LEU A 176 -6.63 -4.88 0.04
N LEU A 177 -5.61 -4.12 0.45
CA LEU A 177 -5.13 -4.11 1.84
C LEU A 177 -6.20 -3.60 2.82
N LEU A 178 -6.98 -2.58 2.45
CA LEU A 178 -8.10 -2.10 3.27
C LEU A 178 -9.21 -3.15 3.40
N ILE A 179 -9.53 -3.89 2.33
CA ILE A 179 -10.48 -5.01 2.39
C ILE A 179 -9.96 -6.13 3.31
N LEU A 180 -8.67 -6.47 3.25
CA LEU A 180 -8.07 -7.46 4.15
C LEU A 180 -8.06 -7.00 5.61
N LEU A 181 -7.81 -5.71 5.89
CA LEU A 181 -7.89 -5.15 7.25
C LEU A 181 -9.33 -5.16 7.79
N LEU A 182 -10.32 -4.81 6.98
CA LEU A 182 -11.73 -4.91 7.37
C LEU A 182 -12.15 -6.37 7.61
N ALA A 183 -11.74 -7.30 6.74
CA ALA A 183 -11.95 -8.72 6.93
C ALA A 183 -11.31 -9.24 8.22
N PHE A 184 -10.08 -8.79 8.54
CA PHE A 184 -9.39 -9.13 9.79
C PHE A 184 -10.13 -8.58 11.03
N VAL A 185 -10.62 -7.33 10.99
CA VAL A 185 -11.40 -6.73 12.09
C VAL A 185 -12.75 -7.44 12.29
N VAL A 186 -13.45 -7.79 11.22
CA VAL A 186 -14.71 -8.57 11.28
C VAL A 186 -14.45 -9.99 11.78
N HIS A 187 -13.42 -10.66 11.28
CA HIS A 187 -13.03 -12.00 11.72
C HIS A 187 -12.55 -12.02 13.18
N LYS A 188 -11.89 -10.97 13.65
CA LYS A 188 -11.60 -10.80 15.08
C LYS A 188 -12.90 -10.65 15.87
N LYS A 189 -13.77 -9.70 15.53
CA LYS A 189 -15.07 -9.53 16.21
C LYS A 189 -15.89 -10.83 16.26
N HIS A 190 -15.91 -11.60 15.18
CA HIS A 190 -16.62 -12.87 15.12
C HIS A 190 -15.95 -13.95 15.98
N LYS A 191 -14.61 -13.96 16.10
CA LYS A 191 -13.93 -14.81 17.09
C LYS A 191 -14.27 -14.39 18.52
N ASP A 192 -14.24 -13.09 18.80
CA ASP A 192 -14.60 -12.54 20.12
C ASP A 192 -16.07 -12.95 20.48
N GLU A 193 -17.01 -12.84 19.54
CA GLU A 193 -18.44 -13.21 19.72
C GLU A 193 -18.68 -14.73 19.90
N TRP A 194 -17.83 -15.59 19.35
CA TRP A 194 -17.93 -17.05 19.57
C TRP A 194 -17.29 -17.45 20.90
N TYR A 195 -16.16 -16.84 21.27
CA TYR A 195 -15.49 -17.09 22.56
C TYR A 195 -16.39 -16.73 23.75
N ASP A 196 -17.13 -15.63 23.62
CA ASP A 196 -18.14 -15.17 24.58
C ASP A 196 -19.29 -16.20 24.75
N LYS A 197 -19.81 -16.74 23.64
CA LYS A 197 -20.87 -17.76 23.66
C LYS A 197 -20.40 -19.09 24.22
N ASP A 198 -19.20 -19.56 23.88
CA ASP A 198 -18.68 -20.84 24.38
C ASP A 198 -18.42 -20.78 25.91
N ILE A 199 -17.98 -19.62 26.44
CA ILE A 199 -17.91 -19.39 27.89
C ILE A 199 -19.30 -19.42 28.53
N HIS A 200 -20.28 -18.69 27.97
CA HIS A 200 -21.64 -18.66 28.50
C HIS A 200 -22.37 -20.01 28.45
N VAL A 201 -22.07 -20.88 27.48
CA VAL A 201 -22.65 -22.23 27.39
C VAL A 201 -22.05 -23.18 28.44
N LEU A 202 -20.75 -23.08 28.74
CA LEU A 202 -20.13 -23.92 29.77
C LEU A 202 -20.54 -23.51 31.20
N HIS A 203 -20.89 -22.24 31.42
CA HIS A 203 -21.34 -21.72 32.73
C HIS A 203 -22.80 -22.03 33.08
N GLY A 204 -23.49 -22.89 32.32
CA GLY A 204 -24.93 -23.18 32.46
C GLY A 204 -25.39 -23.77 33.81
N THR A 205 -24.47 -24.10 34.72
CA THR A 205 -24.77 -24.55 36.10
C THR A 205 -23.94 -23.84 37.18
N VAL A 206 -23.26 -22.74 36.86
CA VAL A 206 -22.58 -21.90 37.87
C VAL A 206 -23.32 -20.57 37.98
N ILE A 207 -24.27 -20.54 38.92
CA ILE A 207 -24.81 -19.31 39.48
C ILE A 207 -23.67 -18.70 40.30
N ASP A 208 -23.27 -17.48 39.95
CA ASP A 208 -22.34 -16.72 40.79
C ASP A 208 -23.11 -16.22 42.02
N TYR A 209 -22.95 -16.93 43.13
CA TYR A 209 -23.51 -16.53 44.41
C TYR A 209 -22.58 -15.47 45.02
N GLU A 210 -22.93 -14.20 44.83
CA GLU A 210 -22.38 -13.12 45.64
C GLU A 210 -22.50 -13.52 47.12
N VAL A 211 -21.37 -13.62 47.83
CA VAL A 211 -21.33 -13.95 49.27
C VAL A 211 -21.67 -12.70 50.12
N GLU A 212 -22.49 -11.82 49.55
CA GLU A 212 -23.02 -10.60 50.15
C GLU A 212 -24.41 -10.93 50.70
N GLY A 213 -24.61 -10.76 52.01
CA GLY A 213 -25.80 -11.25 52.70
C GLY A 213 -27.10 -10.65 52.15
N GLY A 214 -28.10 -11.50 51.87
CA GLY A 214 -29.30 -11.15 51.11
C GLY A 214 -30.00 -9.84 51.49
N GLY A 215 -29.68 -8.77 50.74
CA GLY A 215 -30.16 -7.40 50.94
C GLY A 215 -31.04 -6.91 49.79
N GLU A 216 -32.24 -7.50 49.66
CA GLU A 216 -33.44 -6.90 49.04
C GLU A 216 -33.32 -6.10 47.72
N SER A 217 -32.46 -6.53 46.78
CA SER A 217 -32.62 -6.13 45.38
C SER A 217 -33.83 -6.82 44.75
N ALA A 218 -34.87 -6.05 44.44
CA ALA A 218 -36.14 -6.53 43.86
C ALA A 218 -35.99 -6.95 42.38
N GLY A 219 -35.26 -8.04 42.13
CA GLY A 219 -34.88 -8.56 40.82
C GLY A 219 -36.03 -9.19 40.03
N ILE A 220 -36.95 -8.35 39.54
CA ILE A 220 -37.92 -8.57 38.43
C ILE A 220 -38.22 -10.04 38.11
N TYR A 221 -38.91 -10.73 39.03
CA TYR A 221 -39.33 -12.12 38.82
C TYR A 221 -40.45 -12.15 37.77
N SER A 222 -40.12 -12.39 36.50
CA SER A 222 -41.16 -12.61 35.49
C SER A 222 -41.90 -13.92 35.79
N LEU A 223 -43.17 -13.81 36.13
CA LEU A 223 -44.08 -14.94 36.43
C LEU A 223 -44.15 -15.95 35.27
N GLU A 224 -43.86 -15.48 34.06
CA GLU A 224 -43.75 -16.27 32.82
C GLU A 224 -42.79 -17.46 32.96
N THR A 225 -41.65 -17.30 33.64
CA THR A 225 -40.66 -18.38 33.83
C THR A 225 -41.20 -19.50 34.73
N LEU A 226 -41.97 -19.15 35.76
CA LEU A 226 -42.61 -20.13 36.65
C LEU A 226 -43.77 -20.87 35.95
N LEU A 227 -44.61 -20.13 35.22
CA LEU A 227 -45.70 -20.71 34.42
C LEU A 227 -45.20 -21.72 33.37
N LYS A 228 -44.04 -21.44 32.77
CA LYS A 228 -43.41 -22.29 31.75
C LYS A 228 -42.89 -23.61 32.33
N ASN A 229 -42.27 -23.58 33.51
CA ASN A 229 -41.81 -24.80 34.20
C ASN A 229 -42.97 -25.61 34.82
N LEU A 230 -44.11 -24.98 35.12
CA LEU A 230 -45.35 -25.66 35.53
C LEU A 230 -46.13 -26.27 34.34
N GLY A 231 -45.55 -26.29 33.13
CA GLY A 231 -46.13 -26.95 31.95
C GLY A 231 -47.30 -26.21 31.27
N PHE A 232 -47.70 -25.04 31.76
CA PHE A 232 -48.83 -24.26 31.23
C PHE A 232 -48.46 -23.42 30.00
N GLY A 233 -47.93 -24.08 28.97
CA GLY A 233 -47.40 -23.45 27.75
C GLY A 233 -48.43 -22.81 26.80
N ASP A 234 -49.75 -22.96 27.01
CA ASP A 234 -50.81 -22.40 26.15
C ASP A 234 -51.97 -21.79 26.97
N ALA A 235 -51.67 -21.20 28.14
CA ALA A 235 -52.67 -20.57 29.00
C ALA A 235 -53.19 -19.21 28.48
N THR A 236 -52.48 -18.57 27.55
CA THR A 236 -52.77 -17.20 27.06
C THR A 236 -54.02 -17.11 26.17
N ARG A 237 -54.70 -18.22 25.88
CA ARG A 237 -55.95 -18.26 25.10
C ARG A 237 -57.23 -18.44 25.91
N TYR A 238 -57.16 -18.61 27.23
CA TYR A 238 -58.34 -18.86 28.09
C TYR A 238 -58.74 -17.71 29.03
N VAL A 239 -58.13 -16.52 28.91
CA VAL A 239 -58.46 -15.34 29.73
C VAL A 239 -59.81 -14.69 29.33
N GLN A 240 -60.48 -15.17 28.27
CA GLN A 240 -61.68 -14.52 27.69
C GLN A 240 -63.01 -15.28 27.88
N THR A 241 -63.17 -16.08 28.94
CA THR A 241 -64.52 -16.37 29.50
C THR A 241 -64.49 -16.64 31.00
N ASN A 242 -65.25 -15.82 31.75
CA ASN A 242 -65.68 -16.00 33.13
C ASN A 242 -64.61 -16.02 34.24
N HIS A 243 -65.09 -15.65 35.43
CA HIS A 243 -64.30 -15.29 36.61
C HIS A 243 -63.91 -16.54 37.42
N LEU A 244 -63.04 -17.40 36.89
CA LEU A 244 -62.47 -18.51 37.65
C LEU A 244 -61.58 -17.96 38.77
N ASP A 245 -61.95 -18.24 40.02
CA ASP A 245 -61.14 -17.88 41.18
C ASP A 245 -59.88 -18.75 41.23
N VAL A 246 -58.72 -18.10 41.01
CA VAL A 246 -57.39 -18.71 41.06
C VAL A 246 -57.13 -19.38 42.42
N SER A 247 -57.73 -18.86 43.50
CA SER A 247 -57.63 -19.43 44.84
C SER A 247 -58.13 -20.88 44.87
N VAL A 248 -59.25 -21.19 44.19
CA VAL A 248 -59.82 -22.55 44.12
C VAL A 248 -58.91 -23.50 43.33
N VAL A 249 -58.28 -23.02 42.26
CA VAL A 249 -57.33 -23.83 41.46
C VAL A 249 -56.08 -24.16 42.28
N LEU A 250 -55.54 -23.17 43.01
CA LEU A 250 -54.39 -23.36 43.89
C LEU A 250 -54.70 -24.29 45.08
N LEU A 251 -55.89 -24.17 45.69
CA LEU A 251 -56.31 -25.04 46.79
C LEU A 251 -56.45 -26.51 46.34
N ASN A 252 -57.03 -26.73 45.16
CA ASN A 252 -57.17 -28.07 44.59
C ASN A 252 -55.81 -28.68 44.21
N SER A 253 -54.91 -27.88 43.62
CA SER A 253 -53.55 -28.31 43.30
C SER A 253 -52.75 -28.67 44.55
N LYS A 254 -52.81 -27.83 45.60
CA LYS A 254 -52.20 -28.13 46.90
C LYS A 254 -52.74 -29.41 47.50
N ASN A 255 -54.07 -29.57 47.59
CA ASN A 255 -54.68 -30.76 48.17
C ASN A 255 -54.29 -32.04 47.42
N ALA A 256 -54.03 -31.97 46.11
CA ALA A 256 -53.55 -33.10 45.33
C ALA A 256 -52.08 -33.47 45.67
N CYS A 257 -51.20 -32.48 45.81
CA CYS A 257 -49.81 -32.71 46.24
C CYS A 257 -49.71 -33.21 47.69
N ASP A 258 -50.46 -32.60 48.62
CA ASP A 258 -50.47 -32.98 50.05
C ASP A 258 -50.97 -34.42 50.29
N HIS A 259 -51.63 -35.03 49.30
CA HIS A 259 -52.12 -36.43 49.34
C HIS A 259 -51.36 -37.38 48.41
N ASP A 260 -50.30 -36.96 47.71
CA ASP A 260 -49.56 -37.87 46.84
C ASP A 260 -48.69 -38.84 47.66
N SER A 261 -49.16 -40.08 47.77
CA SER A 261 -48.42 -41.23 48.31
C SER A 261 -47.07 -41.55 47.62
N ARG A 262 -46.71 -40.87 46.53
CA ARG A 262 -45.39 -40.90 45.87
C ARG A 262 -44.54 -39.65 46.06
N ALA A 263 -44.99 -38.66 46.83
CA ALA A 263 -44.13 -37.55 47.23
C ALA A 263 -42.88 -38.09 47.94
N TYR A 264 -41.71 -37.59 47.55
CA TYR A 264 -40.45 -37.92 48.23
C TYR A 264 -40.48 -37.37 49.67
N PRO A 265 -39.77 -38.01 50.62
CA PRO A 265 -39.60 -37.47 51.97
C PRO A 265 -39.02 -36.04 51.92
N ILE A 266 -39.45 -35.20 52.86
CA ILE A 266 -38.91 -33.84 53.02
C ILE A 266 -37.41 -33.95 53.33
N ASP A 267 -36.56 -33.28 52.54
CA ASP A 267 -35.12 -33.22 52.77
C ASP A 267 -34.81 -32.54 54.13
N ASP A 268 -34.21 -33.30 55.06
CA ASP A 268 -33.61 -32.78 56.29
C ASP A 268 -32.14 -32.45 56.04
N VAL A 269 -31.69 -31.29 56.52
CA VAL A 269 -30.46 -30.59 56.07
C VAL A 269 -29.18 -31.17 56.72
N ARG A 270 -29.11 -32.50 56.86
CA ARG A 270 -28.14 -33.21 57.72
C ARG A 270 -27.21 -34.19 56.98
N HIS A 271 -26.75 -33.83 55.80
CA HIS A 271 -25.77 -34.63 55.02
C HIS A 271 -24.41 -33.96 54.78
N TYR A 272 -24.17 -32.76 55.32
CA TYR A 272 -22.88 -32.05 55.20
C TYR A 272 -22.11 -32.05 56.53
N ALA A 273 -21.70 -33.24 56.99
CA ALA A 273 -21.04 -33.39 58.30
C ALA A 273 -19.93 -34.46 58.37
N TYR A 274 -19.41 -34.93 57.22
CA TYR A 274 -18.17 -35.72 57.20
C TYR A 274 -17.49 -35.72 55.82
N GLU A 275 -16.52 -34.83 55.61
CA GLU A 275 -15.44 -35.07 54.65
C GLU A 275 -14.24 -35.66 55.41
N GLY A 276 -13.59 -36.66 54.83
CA GLY A 276 -12.51 -37.41 55.47
C GLY A 276 -11.13 -36.96 54.98
N ASP A 277 -10.43 -36.17 55.78
CA ASP A 277 -9.03 -35.79 55.54
C ASP A 277 -8.08 -36.99 55.73
N ASP A 278 -7.82 -37.77 54.66
CA ASP A 278 -6.80 -38.83 54.67
C ASP A 278 -6.00 -38.98 53.36
N VAL A 279 -5.52 -37.86 52.81
CA VAL A 279 -4.26 -37.83 52.02
C VAL A 279 -3.59 -36.47 52.15
N SER A 280 -2.55 -36.41 52.98
CA SER A 280 -1.81 -35.18 53.26
C SER A 280 -0.71 -34.92 52.21
N TYR A 281 -0.90 -33.83 51.44
CA TYR A 281 0.13 -33.00 50.80
C TYR A 281 1.40 -33.72 50.30
N GLN A 282 1.37 -34.28 49.10
CA GLN A 282 2.59 -34.84 48.47
C GLN A 282 3.56 -33.71 48.10
N SER A 283 4.58 -33.49 48.93
CA SER A 283 5.55 -32.40 48.80
C SER A 283 6.32 -32.40 47.48
N LEU A 284 6.46 -31.21 46.88
CA LEU A 284 7.18 -30.96 45.62
C LEU A 284 8.72 -30.97 45.79
N SER A 285 9.26 -32.01 46.41
CA SER A 285 10.68 -32.13 46.81
C SER A 285 11.51 -32.99 45.85
N SER A 286 11.22 -32.95 44.54
CA SER A 286 11.91 -33.74 43.51
C SER A 286 12.31 -32.92 42.27
N LEU A 287 12.49 -31.60 42.44
CA LEU A 287 12.97 -30.68 41.39
C LEU A 287 14.44 -30.24 41.59
N THR A 288 15.17 -30.88 42.51
CA THR A 288 16.58 -30.55 42.82
C THR A 288 17.43 -31.83 42.90
N THR A 289 17.66 -32.47 41.76
CA THR A 289 18.70 -33.50 41.61
C THR A 289 19.37 -33.30 40.27
N ASP A 290 20.44 -32.52 40.29
CA ASP A 290 21.36 -32.34 39.18
C ASP A 290 22.24 -33.60 39.06
N SER A 291 22.10 -34.35 37.97
CA SER A 291 22.92 -35.52 37.65
C SER A 291 22.83 -35.84 36.16
N ASP A 292 23.99 -36.03 35.52
CA ASP A 292 24.12 -36.19 34.07
C ASP A 292 23.24 -37.30 33.45
N GLY A 293 22.73 -37.01 32.24
CA GLY A 293 22.64 -38.04 31.20
C GLY A 293 21.32 -38.81 31.03
N SER A 294 20.16 -38.27 31.43
CA SER A 294 18.87 -38.88 31.02
C SER A 294 17.81 -37.87 30.54
N ASN A 295 17.34 -38.06 29.30
CA ASN A 295 16.27 -37.25 28.70
C ASN A 295 14.90 -37.68 29.22
N LEU A 296 14.28 -36.84 30.06
CA LEU A 296 12.92 -37.05 30.57
C LEU A 296 11.88 -36.88 29.46
N LYS A 297 11.42 -38.00 28.87
CA LYS A 297 10.38 -37.99 27.83
C LYS A 297 8.99 -37.71 28.41
N LEU A 298 8.62 -36.43 28.47
CA LEU A 298 7.28 -35.96 28.87
C LEU A 298 6.18 -36.21 27.81
N SER A 299 6.30 -37.29 27.02
CA SER A 299 5.49 -37.53 25.81
C SER A 299 4.27 -38.44 26.06
N HIS A 300 3.59 -38.29 27.20
CA HIS A 300 2.43 -39.13 27.57
C HIS A 300 1.30 -38.45 28.35
N LEU A 301 1.36 -37.13 28.57
CA LEU A 301 0.20 -36.35 29.03
C LEU A 301 -0.24 -35.41 27.89
N PRO A 302 -1.41 -35.64 27.25
CA PRO A 302 -1.81 -34.90 26.05
C PRO A 302 -2.11 -33.41 26.30
N HIS A 303 -2.24 -33.00 27.56
CA HIS A 303 -2.69 -31.65 27.94
C HIS A 303 -1.55 -30.61 28.07
N PHE A 304 -0.28 -31.03 27.96
CA PHE A 304 0.90 -30.19 28.26
C PHE A 304 1.84 -29.97 27.07
N HIS A 305 1.41 -30.31 25.85
CA HIS A 305 2.23 -30.21 24.64
C HIS A 305 2.82 -28.81 24.40
N LEU A 306 2.04 -27.76 24.68
CA LEU A 306 2.45 -26.36 24.53
C LEU A 306 3.65 -25.98 25.42
N LEU A 307 3.79 -26.61 26.59
CA LEU A 307 4.90 -26.38 27.51
C LEU A 307 6.14 -27.21 27.16
N ALA A 308 5.97 -28.34 26.47
CA ALA A 308 7.11 -29.09 25.95
C ALA A 308 7.85 -28.31 24.85
N ASP A 309 7.11 -27.70 23.91
CA ASP A 309 7.69 -26.90 22.83
C ASP A 309 8.46 -25.68 23.38
N ILE A 310 7.86 -24.93 24.33
CA ILE A 310 8.42 -23.70 24.93
C ILE A 310 9.79 -23.91 25.62
N TYR A 311 10.08 -25.11 26.11
CA TYR A 311 11.35 -25.44 26.79
C TYR A 311 12.27 -26.36 25.96
N SER A 312 12.02 -26.50 24.65
CA SER A 312 12.79 -27.40 23.77
C SER A 312 13.84 -26.72 22.87
N GLU A 313 13.90 -25.38 22.85
CA GLU A 313 14.83 -24.62 22.00
C GLU A 313 15.89 -23.85 22.81
N GLU A 314 17.08 -24.44 22.99
CA GLU A 314 18.41 -23.81 23.09
C GLU A 314 19.45 -24.93 23.44
N SER A 315 20.68 -24.98 22.94
CA SER A 315 21.33 -24.40 21.75
C SER A 315 22.67 -25.13 21.49
N SER A 316 23.17 -25.19 20.24
CA SER A 316 24.62 -25.27 19.90
C SER A 316 24.88 -25.57 18.40
N ASP A 317 25.00 -24.53 17.58
CA ASP A 317 25.83 -24.60 16.36
C ASP A 317 27.28 -24.22 16.74
N PRO A 318 28.32 -24.98 16.37
CA PRO A 318 29.72 -24.70 16.74
C PRO A 318 30.47 -23.86 15.69
N ASP A 319 31.08 -22.76 16.14
CA ASP A 319 31.98 -21.90 15.36
C ASP A 319 33.42 -22.46 15.21
N GLU A 320 34.18 -21.85 14.28
CA GLU A 320 35.65 -21.93 14.05
C GLU A 320 36.33 -23.28 13.72
N TRP A 321 36.53 -23.56 12.41
CA TRP A 321 37.69 -24.30 11.87
C TRP A 321 37.81 -24.08 10.33
N PHE A 322 38.92 -23.77 9.62
CA PHE A 322 40.35 -23.54 9.92
C PHE A 322 40.94 -22.29 9.23
N ARG A 323 42.11 -21.85 9.71
CA ARG A 323 43.09 -21.02 8.97
C ARG A 323 44.10 -21.92 8.24
N ALA A 324 44.50 -21.58 7.02
CA ALA A 324 45.59 -22.25 6.30
C ALA A 324 46.67 -21.25 5.84
N SER A 325 47.92 -21.73 5.83
CA SER A 325 49.13 -21.05 5.35
C SER A 325 50.03 -22.07 4.64
#